data_AF-A0A1Y4SG23-F1
#
_entry.id   AF-A0A1Y4SG23-F1
#
_cell.length_a   1.000
_cell.length_b   1.000
_cell.length_c   1.000
_cell.angle_alpha   90.00
_cell.angle_beta   90.00
_cell.angle_gamma   90.00
#
_symmetry.space_group_name_H-M   'P 1'
#
loop_
_entity.id
_entity.type
_entity.pdbx_description
1 polymer ?
#
loop_
_entity_poly.entity_id
_entity_poly.type
_entity_poly.pdbx_seq_one_letter_code
_entity_poly.pdbx_strand_id
1 'polypeptide(L)'
;MSNINEGVTLKTDTMFGVELGISKKGYGVYARLKEEKAGLKWTYIIHVKTPEGNFYYVNAFQYNSNRDYDCLEFLLGVAGGFEVEDLENMWNVLKEATPVLQENLVVLDNIPPAQEVPKRVIQYIRENNEKPYGEDGVSILISKGYGYIRSTYIDEMIKDLGWKCTKDELQDNLLMAGIFEFSKSKSEDEKKKRPSHVKRMPSKGFRCWKIRLS
;
A
#
# COMPACT_ATOMS: atom_id res chain seq x y z
N MET A 1 -12.71 -21.46 -36.78
CA MET A 1 -11.58 -20.73 -36.17
C MET A 1 -12.03 -19.28 -36.04
N SER A 2 -12.55 -18.92 -34.86
CA SER A 2 -13.05 -17.58 -34.59
C SER A 2 -11.95 -16.83 -33.86
N ASN A 3 -11.30 -15.89 -34.55
CA ASN A 3 -10.39 -14.94 -33.94
C ASN A 3 -11.21 -13.98 -33.07
N ILE A 4 -11.07 -14.09 -31.75
CA ILE A 4 -11.51 -13.06 -30.80
C ILE A 4 -10.23 -12.49 -30.20
N ASN A 5 -9.63 -11.53 -30.89
CA ASN A 5 -8.72 -10.54 -30.30
C ASN A 5 -9.51 -9.24 -30.21
N GLU A 6 -10.56 -9.22 -29.39
CA GLU A 6 -11.10 -7.97 -28.88
C GLU A 6 -10.13 -7.55 -27.77
N GLY A 7 -9.30 -6.55 -28.06
CA GLY A 7 -8.27 -6.07 -27.14
C GLY A 7 -8.89 -5.70 -25.80
N VAL A 8 -8.48 -6.40 -24.75
CA VAL A 8 -8.83 -6.06 -23.37
C VAL A 8 -8.36 -4.64 -23.10
N THR A 9 -9.32 -3.73 -22.92
CA THR A 9 -9.01 -2.34 -22.56
C THR A 9 -8.66 -2.31 -21.08
N LEU A 10 -7.36 -2.32 -20.77
CA LEU A 10 -6.84 -2.27 -19.41
C LEU A 10 -7.17 -0.93 -18.78
N LYS A 11 -7.96 -0.93 -17.71
CA LYS A 11 -8.16 0.25 -16.87
C LYS A 11 -7.01 0.34 -15.87
N THR A 12 -6.32 1.47 -15.88
CA THR A 12 -5.22 1.78 -14.96
C THR A 12 -5.69 2.76 -13.90
N ASP A 13 -5.37 2.46 -12.65
CA ASP A 13 -5.40 3.40 -11.53
C ASP A 13 -3.96 3.68 -11.13
N THR A 14 -3.51 4.93 -11.25
CA THR A 14 -2.11 5.32 -11.04
C THR A 14 -1.59 4.98 -9.64
N MET A 15 -2.46 4.72 -8.67
CA MET A 15 -2.09 4.38 -7.30
C MET A 15 -2.01 2.86 -7.07
N PHE A 16 -2.80 2.05 -7.79
CA PHE A 16 -2.99 0.62 -7.48
C PHE A 16 -2.71 -0.34 -8.65
N GLY A 17 -2.44 0.19 -9.85
CA GLY A 17 -2.06 -0.58 -11.03
C GLY A 17 -3.24 -0.89 -11.95
N VAL A 18 -3.28 -2.10 -12.49
CA VAL A 18 -4.27 -2.54 -13.49
C VAL A 18 -5.46 -3.21 -12.79
N GLU A 19 -6.68 -2.85 -13.18
CA GLU A 19 -7.91 -3.54 -12.77
C GLU A 19 -7.98 -4.92 -13.44
N LEU A 20 -8.06 -5.98 -12.63
CA LEU A 20 -8.20 -7.36 -13.11
C LEU A 20 -9.64 -7.77 -13.34
N GLY A 21 -10.57 -7.19 -12.57
CA GLY A 21 -11.99 -7.52 -12.66
C GLY A 21 -12.80 -6.94 -11.51
N ILE A 22 -14.13 -7.06 -11.62
CA ILE A 22 -15.08 -6.61 -10.61
C ILE A 22 -16.03 -7.77 -10.30
N SER A 23 -16.20 -8.11 -9.02
CA SER A 23 -17.13 -9.17 -8.62
C SER A 23 -18.59 -8.76 -8.80
N LYS A 24 -19.50 -9.75 -8.78
CA LYS A 24 -20.96 -9.52 -8.77
C LYS A 24 -21.42 -8.60 -7.64
N LYS A 25 -20.66 -8.52 -6.53
CA LYS A 25 -20.95 -7.65 -5.38
C LYS A 25 -20.34 -6.24 -5.50
N GLY A 26 -19.69 -5.92 -6.62
CA GLY A 26 -19.08 -4.61 -6.88
C GLY A 26 -17.67 -4.42 -6.32
N TYR A 27 -16.98 -5.51 -5.96
CA TYR A 27 -15.61 -5.43 -5.46
C TYR A 27 -14.63 -5.45 -6.64
N GLY A 28 -13.83 -4.40 -6.81
CA GLY A 28 -12.79 -4.34 -7.84
C GLY A 28 -11.48 -4.98 -7.37
N VAL A 29 -10.81 -5.74 -8.23
CA VAL A 29 -9.49 -6.33 -7.96
C VAL A 29 -8.44 -5.59 -8.79
N TYR A 30 -7.36 -5.16 -8.15
CA TYR A 30 -6.28 -4.41 -8.80
C TYR A 30 -4.94 -5.07 -8.53
N ALA A 31 -4.08 -5.11 -9.53
CA ALA A 31 -2.73 -5.64 -9.44
C ALA A 31 -1.69 -4.62 -9.88
N ARG A 32 -0.58 -4.56 -9.14
CA ARG A 32 0.63 -3.87 -9.55
C ARG A 32 1.84 -4.78 -9.44
N LEU A 33 2.85 -4.52 -10.27
CA LEU A 33 4.12 -5.24 -10.25
C LEU A 33 5.14 -4.46 -9.42
N LYS A 34 5.90 -5.18 -8.60
CA LYS A 34 7.04 -4.66 -7.85
C LYS A 34 8.28 -5.45 -8.21
N GLU A 35 9.37 -4.78 -8.56
CA GLU A 35 10.68 -5.40 -8.76
C GLU A 35 11.50 -5.38 -7.48
N GLU A 36 12.08 -6.53 -7.11
CA GLU A 36 13.08 -6.62 -6.06
C GLU A 36 14.50 -6.58 -6.67
N LYS A 37 15.24 -5.47 -6.41
CA LYS A 37 16.61 -5.23 -6.92
C LYS A 37 17.59 -6.37 -6.61
N ALA A 38 17.36 -7.18 -5.57
CA ALA A 38 18.29 -8.22 -5.15
C ALA A 38 18.25 -9.52 -5.99
N GLY A 39 17.38 -9.63 -7.01
CA GLY A 39 17.33 -10.86 -7.81
C GLY A 39 16.50 -10.85 -9.09
N LEU A 40 16.17 -9.68 -9.66
CA LEU A 40 15.27 -9.56 -10.83
C LEU A 40 13.96 -10.34 -10.62
N LYS A 41 13.47 -10.36 -9.38
CA LYS A 41 12.22 -11.05 -9.03
C LYS A 41 11.11 -10.02 -9.02
N TRP A 42 10.10 -10.26 -9.83
CA TRP A 42 8.89 -9.47 -9.82
C TRP A 42 7.87 -10.09 -8.86
N THR A 43 7.17 -9.25 -8.12
CA THR A 43 6.11 -9.63 -7.19
C THR A 43 4.85 -8.88 -7.57
N TYR A 44 3.75 -9.60 -7.78
CA TYR A 44 2.45 -8.98 -7.87
C TYR A 44 1.94 -8.65 -6.48
N ILE A 45 1.38 -7.46 -6.36
CA ILE A 45 0.69 -6.99 -5.16
C ILE A 45 -0.78 -6.83 -5.53
N ILE A 46 -1.66 -7.54 -4.82
CA ILE A 46 -3.08 -7.60 -5.10
C ILE A 46 -3.85 -6.78 -4.06
N HIS A 47 -4.66 -5.86 -4.56
CA HIS A 47 -5.57 -5.03 -3.78
C HIS A 47 -7.01 -5.30 -4.17
N VAL A 48 -7.91 -5.15 -3.21
CA VAL A 48 -9.35 -5.19 -3.43
C VAL A 48 -9.96 -3.85 -3.05
N LYS A 49 -10.74 -3.29 -3.96
CA LYS A 49 -11.56 -2.09 -3.79
C LYS A 49 -12.98 -2.52 -3.44
N THR A 50 -13.52 -2.08 -2.31
CA THR A 50 -14.92 -2.33 -1.96
C THR A 50 -15.87 -1.46 -2.79
N PRO A 51 -17.17 -1.77 -2.85
CA PRO A 51 -18.16 -0.94 -3.55
C PRO A 51 -18.21 0.51 -3.05
N GLU A 52 -17.86 0.74 -1.78
CA GLU A 52 -17.79 2.07 -1.17
C GLU A 52 -16.52 2.84 -1.57
N GLY A 53 -15.58 2.21 -2.27
CA GLY A 53 -14.37 2.81 -2.81
C GLY A 53 -13.12 2.65 -1.94
N ASN A 54 -13.17 1.84 -0.87
CA ASN A 54 -12.03 1.60 0.01
C ASN A 54 -11.11 0.51 -0.55
N PHE A 55 -9.80 0.71 -0.47
CA PHE A 55 -8.82 -0.29 -0.92
C PHE A 55 -8.20 -1.05 0.26
N TYR A 56 -8.00 -2.35 0.06
CA TYR A 56 -7.38 -3.25 1.02
C TYR A 56 -6.30 -4.06 0.34
N TYR A 57 -5.12 -4.14 0.97
CA TYR A 57 -4.13 -5.14 0.61
C TYR A 57 -4.67 -6.52 0.98
N VAL A 58 -4.64 -7.45 0.04
CA VAL A 58 -5.11 -8.82 0.26
C VAL A 58 -3.95 -9.80 0.29
N ASN A 59 -3.10 -9.77 -0.73
CA ASN A 59 -1.95 -10.67 -0.79
C ASN A 59 -0.89 -10.19 -1.79
N ALA A 60 0.27 -10.84 -1.77
CA ALA A 60 1.32 -10.69 -2.76
C ALA A 60 1.94 -12.04 -3.09
N PHE A 61 2.35 -12.22 -4.34
CA PHE A 61 3.02 -13.43 -4.78
C PHE A 61 4.05 -13.13 -5.86
N GLN A 62 5.11 -13.94 -5.90
CA GLN A 62 6.16 -13.79 -6.90
C GLN A 62 5.64 -14.21 -8.28
N TYR A 63 5.92 -13.36 -9.28
CA TYR A 63 5.69 -13.68 -10.68
C TYR A 63 6.42 -14.97 -11.03
N ASN A 64 5.70 -15.86 -11.71
CA ASN A 64 6.26 -17.03 -12.34
C ASN A 64 5.40 -17.34 -13.56
N SER A 65 6.01 -17.47 -14.73
CA SER A 65 5.32 -17.77 -16.00
C SER A 65 4.56 -19.10 -15.95
N ASN A 66 4.93 -20.00 -15.04
CA ASN A 66 4.34 -21.33 -14.88
C ASN A 66 3.23 -21.38 -13.82
N ARG A 67 2.86 -20.24 -13.20
CA ARG A 67 1.70 -20.18 -12.29
C ARG A 67 0.40 -20.24 -13.10
N ASP A 68 -0.65 -20.63 -12.41
CA ASP A 68 -2.04 -20.59 -12.85
C ASP A 68 -2.88 -19.71 -11.90
N TYR A 69 -4.20 -19.76 -12.07
CA TYR A 69 -5.14 -18.94 -11.31
C TYR A 69 -5.17 -19.32 -9.82
N ASP A 70 -4.67 -20.50 -9.42
CA ASP A 70 -4.68 -20.97 -8.03
C ASP A 70 -3.92 -20.01 -7.10
N CYS A 71 -2.95 -19.28 -7.65
CA CYS A 71 -2.25 -18.26 -6.88
C CYS A 71 -3.15 -17.12 -6.40
N LEU A 72 -4.37 -16.99 -6.92
CA LEU A 72 -5.39 -16.01 -6.54
C LEU A 72 -6.46 -16.58 -5.59
N GLU A 73 -6.43 -17.88 -5.21
CA GLU A 73 -7.46 -18.55 -4.38
C GLU A 73 -7.80 -17.80 -3.09
N PHE A 74 -6.85 -17.03 -2.54
CA PHE A 74 -7.09 -16.18 -1.38
C PHE A 74 -8.27 -15.22 -1.56
N LEU A 75 -8.66 -14.88 -2.80
CA LEU A 75 -9.83 -14.05 -3.10
C LEU A 75 -11.15 -14.75 -2.76
N LEU A 76 -11.21 -16.09 -2.79
CA LEU A 76 -12.41 -16.85 -2.39
C LEU A 76 -12.76 -16.63 -0.91
N GLY A 77 -11.76 -16.34 -0.08
CA GLY A 77 -11.94 -16.02 1.34
C GLY A 77 -12.34 -14.56 1.62
N VAL A 78 -12.36 -13.69 0.59
CA VAL A 78 -12.72 -12.28 0.74
C VAL A 78 -14.24 -12.10 0.65
N ALA A 79 -14.80 -11.17 1.41
CA ALA A 79 -16.25 -10.87 1.43
C ALA A 79 -16.85 -10.41 0.07
N GLY A 80 -16.02 -10.29 -0.97
CA GLY A 80 -16.41 -9.89 -2.33
C GLY A 80 -17.22 -10.93 -3.10
N GLY A 81 -17.32 -12.17 -2.61
CA GLY A 81 -18.12 -13.23 -3.23
C GLY A 81 -17.59 -13.67 -4.60
N PHE A 82 -16.26 -13.80 -4.70
CA PHE A 82 -15.58 -14.28 -5.89
C PHE A 82 -15.81 -15.79 -6.07
N GLU A 83 -15.99 -16.20 -7.32
CA GLU A 83 -16.11 -17.59 -7.76
C GLU A 83 -14.85 -18.03 -8.53
N VAL A 84 -14.66 -19.34 -8.73
CA VAL A 84 -13.51 -19.89 -9.47
C VAL A 84 -13.39 -19.29 -10.87
N GLU A 85 -14.52 -19.08 -11.55
CA GLU A 85 -14.56 -18.44 -12.87
C GLU A 85 -14.03 -17.00 -12.85
N ASP A 86 -14.23 -16.25 -11.76
CA ASP A 86 -13.68 -14.91 -11.61
C ASP A 86 -12.14 -14.94 -11.56
N LEU A 87 -11.58 -15.94 -10.87
CA LEU A 87 -10.13 -16.12 -10.73
C LEU A 87 -9.47 -16.45 -12.07
N GLU A 88 -10.07 -17.35 -12.84
CA GLU A 88 -9.60 -17.71 -14.18
C GLU A 88 -9.59 -16.49 -15.11
N ASN A 89 -10.67 -15.71 -15.10
CA ASN A 89 -10.76 -14.47 -15.87
C ASN A 89 -9.72 -13.44 -15.44
N MET A 90 -9.58 -13.18 -14.13
CA MET A 90 -8.58 -12.26 -13.60
C MET A 90 -7.16 -12.68 -13.92
N TRP A 91 -6.88 -13.98 -13.95
CA TRP A 91 -5.58 -14.51 -14.31
C TRP A 91 -5.23 -14.24 -15.78
N ASN A 92 -6.21 -14.38 -16.68
CA ASN A 92 -6.02 -14.06 -18.09
C ASN A 92 -5.74 -12.56 -18.28
N VAL A 93 -6.51 -11.69 -17.63
CA VAL A 93 -6.27 -10.24 -17.64
C VAL A 93 -4.88 -9.91 -17.07
N LEU A 94 -4.47 -10.55 -15.98
CA LEU A 94 -3.16 -10.31 -15.37
C LEU A 94 -2.00 -10.72 -16.30
N LYS A 95 -2.12 -11.84 -17.01
CA LYS A 95 -1.12 -12.25 -18.01
C LYS A 95 -0.99 -11.23 -19.13
N GLU A 96 -2.12 -10.79 -19.69
CA GLU A 96 -2.14 -9.79 -20.76
C GLU A 96 -1.63 -8.43 -20.29
N ALA A 97 -1.91 -8.07 -19.04
CA ALA A 97 -1.43 -6.84 -18.42
C ALA A 97 0.05 -6.89 -18.02
N THR A 98 0.69 -8.06 -18.00
CA THR A 98 2.05 -8.21 -17.48
C THR A 98 3.09 -7.39 -18.24
N PRO A 99 3.12 -7.36 -19.59
CA PRO A 99 4.03 -6.49 -20.33
C PRO A 99 3.81 -5.01 -19.99
N VAL A 100 2.56 -4.57 -19.91
CA VAL A 100 2.20 -3.19 -19.55
C VAL A 100 2.63 -2.85 -18.12
N LEU A 101 2.46 -3.78 -17.18
CA LEU A 101 2.91 -3.64 -15.80
C LEU A 101 4.43 -3.64 -15.67
N GLN A 102 5.14 -4.33 -16.56
CA GLN A 102 6.60 -4.30 -16.66
C GLN A 102 7.10 -2.98 -17.27
N GLU A 103 6.45 -2.45 -18.30
CA GLU A 103 6.79 -1.15 -18.90
C GLU A 103 6.52 0.02 -17.94
N ASN A 104 5.46 -0.09 -17.14
CA ASN A 104 5.12 0.85 -16.08
C ASN A 104 5.71 0.43 -14.72
N LEU A 105 6.76 -0.39 -14.72
CA LEU A 105 7.52 -0.69 -13.51
C LEU A 105 7.97 0.64 -12.93
N VAL A 106 7.45 0.96 -11.75
CA VAL A 106 8.09 1.95 -10.90
C VAL A 106 9.38 1.29 -10.42
N VAL A 107 10.45 1.41 -11.22
CA VAL A 107 11.81 1.21 -10.73
C VAL A 107 11.99 2.28 -9.68
N LEU A 108 11.82 1.87 -8.43
CA LEU A 108 12.03 2.73 -7.28
C LEU A 108 13.53 3.05 -7.17
N ASP A 109 13.99 3.97 -8.01
CA ASP A 109 15.31 4.52 -7.90
C ASP A 109 15.38 5.37 -6.63
N ASN A 110 15.99 4.77 -5.61
CA ASN A 110 16.27 5.33 -4.28
C ASN A 110 15.11 5.24 -3.27
N ILE A 111 14.31 4.16 -3.31
CA ILE A 111 13.65 3.68 -2.08
C ILE A 111 14.54 2.58 -1.49
N PRO A 112 14.97 2.67 -0.22
CA PRO A 112 15.73 1.59 0.41
C PRO A 112 14.86 0.32 0.41
N PRO A 113 15.47 -0.88 0.56
CA PRO A 113 14.73 -2.14 0.56
C PRO A 113 13.48 -2.02 1.43
N ALA A 114 12.31 -2.46 0.96
CA ALA A 114 11.06 -2.36 1.74
C ALA A 114 11.17 -3.03 3.13
N GLN A 115 12.16 -3.90 3.33
CA GLN A 115 12.52 -4.50 4.61
C GLN A 115 13.33 -3.55 5.54
N GLU A 116 14.05 -2.59 4.97
CA GLU A 116 14.82 -1.57 5.69
C GLU A 116 14.00 -0.32 6.01
N VAL A 117 12.98 0.03 5.20
CA VAL A 117 12.12 1.19 5.45
C VAL A 117 11.56 1.18 6.88
N PRO A 118 10.95 0.10 7.39
CA PRO A 118 10.45 0.05 8.77
C PRO A 118 11.56 0.27 9.81
N LYS A 119 12.71 -0.41 9.63
CA LYS A 119 13.84 -0.33 10.56
C LYS A 119 14.45 1.06 10.59
N ARG A 120 14.66 1.69 9.43
CA ARG A 120 15.23 3.03 9.30
C ARG A 120 14.28 4.11 9.82
N VAL A 121 12.98 4.00 9.55
CA VAL A 121 11.99 4.91 10.15
C VAL A 121 11.97 4.76 11.67
N ILE A 122 11.96 3.53 12.20
CA ILE A 122 12.01 3.29 13.65
C ILE A 122 13.31 3.84 14.26
N GLN A 123 14.44 3.63 13.60
CA GLN A 123 15.74 4.14 14.03
C GLN A 123 15.76 5.66 14.03
N TYR A 124 15.33 6.30 12.94
CA TYR A 124 15.23 7.75 12.84
C TYR A 124 14.33 8.34 13.93
N ILE A 125 13.19 7.71 14.22
CA ILE A 125 12.32 8.12 15.33
C ILE A 125 13.04 8.05 16.68
N ARG A 126 13.86 7.02 16.91
CA ARG A 126 14.61 6.85 18.17
C ARG A 126 15.75 7.86 18.30
N GLU A 127 16.45 8.15 17.21
CA GLU A 127 17.58 9.08 17.15
C GLU A 127 17.14 10.54 17.25
N ASN A 128 15.98 10.88 16.67
CA ASN A 128 15.43 12.23 16.63
C ASN A 128 14.27 12.41 17.62
N ASN A 129 14.16 11.54 18.62
CA ASN A 129 13.12 11.68 19.65
C ASN A 129 13.41 12.91 20.52
N GLU A 130 12.49 13.87 20.51
CA GLU A 130 12.61 15.08 21.30
C GLU A 130 11.97 14.88 22.68
N LYS A 131 12.61 15.39 23.74
CA LYS A 131 11.99 15.47 25.07
C LYS A 131 10.88 16.52 25.01
N PRO A 132 9.65 16.24 25.46
CA PRO A 132 8.55 17.19 25.37
C PRO A 132 8.72 18.31 26.40
N TYR A 133 9.47 19.34 26.06
CA TYR A 133 9.49 20.60 26.81
C TYR A 133 8.63 21.63 26.08
N GLY A 134 7.52 22.04 26.70
CA GLY A 134 6.69 23.14 26.19
C GLY A 134 5.82 22.79 24.98
N GLU A 135 4.87 23.66 24.69
CA GLU A 135 3.80 23.47 23.70
C GLU A 135 4.32 23.64 22.25
N ASP A 136 3.67 22.92 21.32
CA ASP A 136 3.70 23.07 19.85
C ASP A 136 4.98 22.87 19.04
N GLY A 137 6.14 22.68 19.67
CA GLY A 137 7.44 22.55 18.96
C GLY A 137 7.89 21.14 18.56
N VAL A 138 7.30 20.08 19.12
CA VAL A 138 7.85 18.72 18.98
C VAL A 138 7.52 18.10 17.62
N SER A 139 8.55 17.73 16.85
CA SER A 139 8.37 17.06 15.56
C SER A 139 8.21 15.55 15.72
N ILE A 140 8.93 14.94 16.66
CA ILE A 140 8.91 13.50 16.94
C ILE A 140 8.82 13.21 18.44
N LEU A 141 7.87 12.35 18.82
CA LEU A 141 7.71 11.87 20.19
C LEU A 141 7.59 10.36 20.25
N ILE A 142 8.25 9.73 21.22
CA ILE A 142 8.02 8.33 21.59
C ILE A 142 7.14 8.24 22.84
N SER A 143 6.05 7.48 22.76
CA SER A 143 5.18 7.20 23.90
C SER A 143 4.50 5.84 23.77
N LYS A 144 4.46 5.06 24.87
CA LYS A 144 3.75 3.78 24.98
C LYS A 144 4.03 2.79 23.84
N GLY A 145 5.30 2.68 23.41
CA GLY A 145 5.72 1.77 22.34
C GLY A 145 5.44 2.28 20.91
N TYR A 146 5.04 3.54 20.77
CA TYR A 146 4.79 4.18 19.47
C TYR A 146 5.65 5.42 19.27
N GLY A 147 6.07 5.64 18.04
CA GLY A 147 6.58 6.89 17.52
C GLY A 147 5.45 7.72 16.92
N TYR A 148 5.44 9.00 17.26
CA TYR A 148 4.49 9.98 16.74
C TYR A 148 5.29 11.03 15.99
N ILE A 149 5.13 11.07 14.67
CA ILE A 149 5.80 12.06 13.82
C ILE A 149 4.76 13.05 13.31
N ARG A 150 5.01 14.34 13.43
CA ARG A 150 4.11 15.38 12.91
C ARG A 150 3.99 15.24 11.40
N SER A 151 2.79 15.31 10.84
CA SER A 151 2.57 15.12 9.39
C SER A 151 3.30 16.15 8.52
N THR A 152 3.56 17.34 9.07
CA THR A 152 4.36 18.39 8.43
C THR A 152 5.85 18.07 8.39
N TYR A 153 6.34 17.16 9.23
CA TYR A 153 7.76 16.80 9.36
C TYR A 153 8.15 15.58 8.49
N ILE A 154 7.18 14.92 7.86
CA ILE A 154 7.44 13.72 7.05
C ILE A 154 8.31 14.03 5.83
N ASP A 155 8.12 15.18 5.18
CA ASP A 155 8.96 15.56 4.02
C ASP A 155 10.42 15.76 4.44
N GLU A 156 10.63 16.33 5.62
CA GLU A 156 11.96 16.56 6.18
C GLU A 156 12.64 15.22 6.52
N MET A 157 11.93 14.31 7.17
CA MET A 157 12.43 12.95 7.42
C MET A 157 12.81 12.22 6.13
N ILE A 158 11.97 12.29 5.09
CA ILE A 158 12.26 11.67 3.79
C ILE A 158 13.58 12.23 3.21
N LYS A 159 13.76 13.56 3.29
CA LYS A 159 14.95 14.25 2.82
C LYS A 159 16.20 13.86 3.64
N ASP A 160 16.09 13.82 4.96
CA ASP A 160 17.20 13.45 5.86
C ASP A 160 17.67 12.02 5.64
N LEU A 161 16.73 11.11 5.36
CA LEU A 161 17.01 9.72 5.02
C LEU A 161 17.57 9.55 3.61
N GLY A 162 17.64 10.63 2.81
CA GLY A 162 18.12 10.63 1.43
C GLY A 162 17.19 9.91 0.47
N TRP A 163 15.90 9.79 0.80
CA TRP A 163 14.91 9.08 0.00
C TRP A 163 14.27 9.99 -1.05
N LYS A 164 13.89 9.41 -2.18
CA LYS A 164 13.20 10.12 -3.27
C LYS A 164 11.71 9.81 -3.35
N CYS A 165 11.16 9.11 -2.35
CA CYS A 165 9.75 8.78 -2.32
C CYS A 165 8.88 9.95 -1.86
N THR A 166 7.62 9.92 -2.27
CA THR A 166 6.56 10.78 -1.76
C THR A 166 6.09 10.31 -0.38
N LYS A 167 5.37 11.18 0.35
CA LYS A 167 4.72 10.78 1.61
C LYS A 167 3.78 9.60 1.44
N ASP A 168 3.00 9.59 0.37
CA ASP A 168 2.01 8.55 0.12
C ASP A 168 2.70 7.19 -0.08
N GLU A 169 3.79 7.16 -0.85
CA GLU A 169 4.59 5.94 -1.05
C GLU A 169 5.24 5.46 0.26
N LEU A 170 5.75 6.38 1.08
CA LEU A 170 6.28 6.01 2.40
C LEU A 170 5.17 5.43 3.29
N GLN A 171 3.99 6.06 3.30
CA GLN A 171 2.85 5.60 4.07
C GLN A 171 2.46 4.17 3.67
N ASP A 172 2.35 3.89 2.37
CA ASP A 172 2.05 2.56 1.85
C ASP A 172 3.08 1.52 2.32
N ASN A 173 4.36 1.87 2.33
CA ASN A 173 5.42 0.99 2.84
C ASN A 173 5.27 0.69 4.33
N LEU A 174 4.97 1.69 5.16
CA LEU A 174 4.76 1.50 6.61
C LEU A 174 3.48 0.72 6.91
N LEU A 175 2.46 0.85 6.06
CA LEU A 175 1.23 0.07 6.13
C LEU A 175 1.45 -1.40 5.79
N MET A 176 2.15 -1.68 4.69
CA MET A 176 2.54 -3.04 4.30
C MET A 176 3.38 -3.73 5.38
N ALA A 177 4.21 -2.96 6.09
CA ALA A 177 5.00 -3.47 7.20
C ALA A 177 4.21 -3.69 8.51
N GLY A 178 2.91 -3.34 8.54
CA GLY A 178 2.06 -3.51 9.73
C GLY A 178 2.41 -2.60 10.91
N ILE A 179 3.25 -1.58 10.71
CA ILE A 179 3.69 -0.67 11.77
C ILE A 179 2.95 0.68 11.76
N PHE A 180 2.25 1.02 10.68
CA PHE A 180 1.49 2.27 10.61
C PHE A 180 0.07 2.12 11.19
N GLU A 181 -0.32 2.97 12.13
CA GLU A 181 -1.65 2.94 12.74
C GLU A 181 -2.55 4.13 12.39
N PHE A 182 -3.70 3.85 11.79
CA PHE A 182 -4.75 4.85 11.55
C PHE A 182 -5.56 5.20 12.80
N SER A 183 -6.16 6.40 12.77
CA SER A 183 -7.20 6.80 13.72
C SER A 183 -8.54 6.21 13.27
N LYS A 184 -9.23 5.48 14.15
CA LYS A 184 -10.65 5.17 13.94
C LYS A 184 -11.45 6.45 14.24
N SER A 185 -11.67 7.34 13.27
CA SER A 185 -12.76 8.32 13.42
C SER A 185 -14.06 7.62 13.03
N LYS A 186 -15.03 7.68 13.95
CA LYS A 186 -16.38 7.17 13.78
C LYS A 186 -17.22 8.23 13.06
N SER A 187 -17.57 7.98 11.80
CA SER A 187 -18.89 8.28 11.23
C SER A 187 -19.10 7.42 9.98
N GLU A 188 -20.32 6.99 9.71
CA GLU A 188 -20.64 6.17 8.54
C GLU A 188 -20.48 6.92 7.20
N ASP A 189 -20.48 8.26 7.24
CA ASP A 189 -20.29 9.14 6.09
C ASP A 189 -18.82 9.36 5.67
N GLU A 190 -17.83 9.05 6.53
CA GLU A 190 -16.40 9.17 6.21
C GLU A 190 -15.78 7.93 5.54
N LYS A 191 -16.54 6.83 5.39
CA LYS A 191 -16.10 5.57 4.75
C LYS A 191 -15.73 5.68 3.27
N LYS A 192 -15.86 6.85 2.64
CA LYS A 192 -15.51 7.11 1.23
C LYS A 192 -14.22 7.92 1.04
N LYS A 193 -13.53 8.29 2.12
CA LYS A 193 -12.28 9.06 2.08
C LYS A 193 -11.15 8.25 2.67
N ARG A 194 -9.96 8.31 2.04
CA ARG A 194 -8.69 7.73 2.55
C ARG A 194 -8.61 7.91 4.07
N PRO A 195 -8.24 6.87 4.84
CA PRO A 195 -8.12 6.97 6.28
C PRO A 195 -7.24 8.17 6.65
N SER A 196 -7.78 9.09 7.42
CA SER A 196 -7.09 10.30 7.85
C SER A 196 -5.80 9.93 8.57
N HIS A 197 -4.66 10.30 7.99
CA HIS A 197 -3.28 10.12 8.50
C HIS A 197 -2.98 11.00 9.73
N VAL A 198 -4.03 11.54 10.35
CA VAL A 198 -3.99 12.59 11.35
C VAL A 198 -4.55 12.00 12.64
N LYS A 199 -3.69 11.40 13.47
CA LYS A 199 -4.02 11.31 14.90
C LYS A 199 -3.76 12.68 15.51
N ARG A 200 -4.69 13.19 16.32
CA ARG A 200 -4.35 14.21 17.30
C ARG A 200 -3.62 13.50 18.44
N MET A 201 -2.44 13.96 18.79
CA MET A 201 -1.74 13.42 19.95
C MET A 201 -2.61 13.62 21.21
N PRO A 202 -2.77 12.60 22.08
CA PRO A 202 -3.73 12.63 23.20
C PRO A 202 -3.56 13.81 24.17
N SER A 203 -2.40 14.46 24.20
CA SER A 203 -2.08 15.57 25.11
C SER A 203 -1.83 16.91 24.44
N LYS A 204 -1.71 16.99 23.10
CA LYS A 204 -1.20 18.21 22.42
C LYS A 204 -1.90 18.59 21.10
N GLY A 205 -2.91 17.87 20.62
CA GLY A 205 -3.81 18.34 19.55
C GLY A 205 -3.27 18.43 18.11
N PHE A 206 -1.97 18.25 17.86
CA PHE A 206 -1.37 18.32 16.52
C PHE A 206 -1.53 17.03 15.70
N ARG A 207 -1.49 17.17 14.36
CA ARG A 207 -1.66 16.10 13.38
C ARG A 207 -0.38 15.25 13.27
N CYS A 208 -0.48 13.95 13.52
CA CYS A 208 0.68 13.05 13.50
C CYS A 208 0.39 11.68 12.86
N TRP A 209 1.46 11.11 12.30
CA TRP A 209 1.59 9.70 11.96
C TRP A 209 1.93 8.92 13.22
N LYS A 210 1.25 7.80 13.46
CA LYS A 210 1.52 6.92 14.60
C LYS A 210 2.11 5.60 14.10
N ILE A 211 3.34 5.32 14.52
CA ILE A 211 4.17 4.21 14.04
C ILE A 211 4.52 3.32 15.22
N ARG A 212 4.29 2.01 15.10
CA ARG A 212 4.66 1.00 16.09
C ARG A 212 6.18 0.79 16.07
N LEU A 213 6.81 0.78 17.25
CA LEU A 213 8.26 0.65 17.39
C LEU A 213 8.73 -0.77 17.77
N SER A 214 7.79 -1.72 17.81
CA SER A 214 7.97 -3.14 18.18
C SER A 214 7.81 -4.05 16.98
#